data_AF-A0A9E5R2K7-F1
#
_entry.id   AF-A0A9E5R2K7-F1
#
_cell.length_a   1.000
_cell.length_b   1.000
_cell.length_c   1.000
_cell.angle_alpha   90.00
_cell.angle_beta   90.00
_cell.angle_gamma   90.00
#
_symmetry.space_group_name_H-M   'P 1'
#
loop_
_entity.id
_entity.type
_entity.pdbx_description
1 polymer ?
#
loop_
_entity_poly.entity_id
_entity_poly.type
_entity_poly.pdbx_seq_one_letter_code
_entity_poly.pdbx_strand_id
1 'polypeptide(L)'
;MTTTLVLTGLFILVLTLVAVGLPFVLAWRAGRLSRIEDDLTVVQLEDSLTRSITAIRDLDFDYDMGKIEDADYAVQRRALLGRGVSILLRLDAARTQDHQLEHKIELLVEMYRQGA
;
A
#
# COMPACT_ATOMS: atom_id res chain seq x y z
N MET A 1 32.27 38.68 -26.37
CA MET A 1 32.67 37.28 -26.67
C MET A 1 32.95 36.47 -25.39
N THR A 2 33.55 37.06 -24.35
CA THR A 2 33.76 36.38 -23.06
C THR A 2 32.46 36.20 -22.27
N THR A 3 31.58 37.21 -22.25
CA THR A 3 30.27 37.16 -21.57
C THR A 3 29.34 36.09 -22.12
N THR A 4 29.36 35.86 -23.44
CA THR A 4 28.58 34.81 -24.10
C THR A 4 29.07 33.42 -23.70
N LEU A 5 30.37 33.19 -23.59
CA LEU A 5 30.94 31.91 -23.14
C LEU A 5 30.55 31.59 -21.69
N VAL A 6 30.58 32.58 -20.80
CA VAL A 6 30.19 32.41 -19.40
C VAL A 6 28.69 32.08 -19.28
N LEU A 7 27.84 32.77 -20.04
CA LEU A 7 26.40 32.51 -20.07
C LEU A 7 26.08 31.10 -20.57
N THR A 8 26.74 30.64 -21.63
CA THR A 8 26.53 29.29 -22.17
C THR A 8 27.01 28.21 -21.19
N GLY A 9 28.16 28.42 -20.54
CA GLY A 9 28.66 27.50 -19.51
C GLY A 9 27.72 27.41 -18.31
N LEU A 10 27.22 28.54 -17.82
CA LEU A 10 26.25 28.58 -16.73
C LEU A 10 24.92 27.90 -17.11
N PHE A 11 24.46 28.09 -18.34
CA PHE A 11 23.25 27.45 -18.84
C PHE A 11 23.37 25.92 -18.86
N ILE A 12 24.50 25.40 -19.38
CA ILE A 12 24.76 23.96 -19.40
C ILE A 12 24.91 23.41 -17.97
N LEU A 13 25.56 24.15 -17.07
CA LEU A 13 25.69 23.77 -15.66
C LEU A 13 24.31 23.63 -14.99
N VAL A 14 23.45 24.63 -15.14
CA VAL A 14 22.09 24.62 -14.57
C VAL A 14 21.27 23.48 -15.17
N LEU A 15 21.34 23.29 -16.49
CA LEU A 15 20.60 22.23 -17.18
C LEU A 15 21.06 20.84 -16.72
N THR A 16 22.36 20.65 -16.48
CA THR A 16 22.92 19.41 -15.93
C THR A 16 22.43 19.16 -14.50
N LEU A 17 22.46 20.19 -13.64
CA LEU A 17 21.97 20.08 -12.26
C LEU A 17 20.48 19.75 -12.21
N VAL A 18 19.68 20.35 -13.08
CA VAL A 18 18.24 20.06 -13.19
C VAL A 18 18.02 18.64 -13.70
N ALA A 19 18.73 18.21 -14.75
CA ALA A 19 18.58 16.88 -15.33
C ALA A 19 18.94 15.76 -14.34
N VAL A 20 19.92 15.98 -13.47
CA VAL A 20 20.31 15.00 -12.42
C VAL A 20 19.43 15.12 -11.17
N GLY A 21 18.99 16.33 -10.80
CA GLY A 21 18.15 16.56 -9.64
C GLY A 21 16.70 16.09 -9.82
N LEU A 22 16.15 16.20 -11.03
CA LEU A 22 14.80 15.78 -11.36
C LEU A 22 14.50 14.31 -11.01
N PRO A 23 15.24 13.30 -11.50
CA PRO A 23 14.92 11.90 -11.22
C PRO A 23 14.94 11.60 -9.72
N PHE A 24 15.82 12.25 -8.96
CA PHE A 24 15.90 12.08 -7.52
C PHE A 24 14.68 12.66 -6.79
N VAL A 25 14.27 13.89 -7.12
CA VAL A 25 13.10 14.55 -6.51
C VAL A 25 11.80 13.86 -6.91
N LEU A 26 11.68 13.41 -8.16
CA LEU A 26 10.52 12.64 -8.63
C LEU A 26 10.45 11.26 -7.97
N ALA A 27 11.57 10.55 -7.80
CA ALA A 27 11.59 9.26 -7.11
C ALA A 27 11.15 9.38 -5.64
N TRP A 28 11.58 10.43 -4.94
CA TRP A 28 11.14 10.71 -3.56
C TRP A 28 9.65 11.03 -3.47
N ARG A 29 9.10 11.76 -4.45
CA ARG A 29 7.65 12.03 -4.52
C ARG A 29 6.85 10.77 -4.85
N ALA A 30 7.33 9.95 -5.79
CA ALA A 30 6.68 8.71 -6.19
C ALA A 30 6.60 7.72 -5.00
N GLY A 31 7.67 7.58 -4.23
CA GLY A 31 7.67 6.72 -3.04
C GLY A 31 6.67 7.18 -1.96
N ARG A 32 6.53 8.50 -1.73
CA ARG A 32 5.52 9.02 -0.80
C ARG A 32 4.09 8.80 -1.29
N LEU A 33 3.85 8.97 -2.59
CA LEU A 33 2.51 8.76 -3.15
C LEU A 33 2.11 7.28 -3.10
N SER A 34 3.04 6.37 -3.42
CA SER A 34 2.84 4.92 -3.29
C SER A 34 2.46 4.53 -1.86
N ARG A 35 3.15 5.08 -0.85
CA ARG A 35 2.83 4.78 0.56
C ARG A 35 1.43 5.24 0.98
N ILE A 36 1.01 6.41 0.52
CA ILE A 36 -0.36 6.91 0.79
C ILE A 36 -1.40 6.02 0.12
N GLU A 37 -1.12 5.54 -1.10
CA GLU A 37 -2.00 4.65 -1.84
C GLU A 37 -2.11 3.28 -1.18
N ASP A 38 -0.98 2.72 -0.71
CA ASP A 38 -0.94 1.46 0.05
C ASP A 38 -1.76 1.57 1.35
N ASP A 39 -1.60 2.65 2.14
CA ASP A 39 -2.38 2.88 3.36
C ASP A 39 -3.90 2.96 3.08
N LEU A 40 -4.29 3.67 2.01
CA LEU A 40 -5.69 3.74 1.58
C LEU A 40 -6.22 2.36 1.19
N THR A 41 -5.41 1.51 0.55
CA THR A 41 -5.82 0.16 0.21
C THR A 41 -6.02 -0.72 1.45
N VAL A 42 -5.16 -0.61 2.47
CA VAL A 42 -5.28 -1.36 3.73
C VAL A 42 -6.59 -0.99 4.43
N VAL A 43 -6.90 0.30 4.55
CA VAL A 43 -8.16 0.77 5.14
C VAL A 43 -9.38 0.24 4.39
N GLN A 44 -9.33 0.22 3.05
CA GLN A 44 -10.41 -0.35 2.23
C GLN A 44 -10.57 -1.86 2.43
N LEU A 45 -9.47 -2.59 2.59
CA LEU A 45 -9.49 -4.02 2.87
C LEU A 45 -10.08 -4.33 4.26
N GLU A 46 -9.77 -3.51 5.27
CA GLU A 46 -10.33 -3.63 6.63
C GLU A 46 -11.85 -3.43 6.65
N ASP A 47 -12.35 -2.41 5.93
CA ASP A 47 -13.79 -2.19 5.77
C ASP A 47 -14.45 -3.35 5.00
N SER A 48 -13.81 -3.83 3.92
CA SER A 48 -14.29 -4.98 3.15
C SER A 48 -14.38 -6.26 3.99
N LEU A 49 -13.43 -6.48 4.90
CA LEU A 49 -13.46 -7.59 5.86
C LEU A 49 -14.63 -7.44 6.83
N THR A 50 -14.81 -6.25 7.41
CA THR A 50 -15.90 -5.95 8.34
C THR A 50 -17.26 -6.23 7.69
N ARG A 51 -17.47 -5.75 6.46
CA ARG A 51 -18.69 -6.03 5.68
C ARG A 51 -18.87 -7.51 5.40
N SER A 52 -17.79 -8.24 5.09
CA SER A 52 -17.86 -9.68 4.85
C SER A 52 -18.27 -10.45 6.11
N ILE A 53 -17.77 -10.04 7.28
CA ILE A 53 -18.17 -10.63 8.56
C ILE A 53 -19.65 -10.36 8.86
N THR A 54 -20.11 -9.12 8.64
CA THR A 54 -21.53 -8.78 8.80
C THR A 54 -22.41 -9.62 7.87
N ALA A 55 -22.03 -9.77 6.60
CA ALA A 55 -22.79 -10.59 5.65
C ALA A 55 -22.87 -12.07 6.06
N ILE A 56 -21.80 -12.63 6.62
CA ILE A 56 -21.82 -14.00 7.16
C ILE A 56 -22.78 -14.09 8.34
N ARG A 57 -22.72 -13.13 9.26
CA ARG A 57 -23.61 -13.09 10.43
C ARG A 57 -25.08 -12.97 10.04
N ASP A 58 -25.39 -12.12 9.07
CA ASP A 58 -26.76 -11.95 8.58
C ASP A 58 -27.26 -13.22 7.89
N LEU A 59 -26.40 -13.88 7.10
CA LEU A 59 -26.72 -15.18 6.49
C LEU A 59 -26.98 -16.26 7.53
N ASP A 60 -26.13 -16.36 8.57
CA ASP A 60 -26.31 -17.31 9.67
C ASP A 60 -27.64 -17.03 10.41
N PHE A 61 -27.98 -15.75 10.62
CA PHE A 61 -29.25 -15.36 11.23
C PHE A 61 -30.47 -15.74 10.38
N ASP A 62 -30.42 -15.48 9.07
CA ASP A 62 -31.53 -15.82 8.18
C ASP A 62 -31.75 -17.34 8.06
N TYR A 63 -30.67 -18.12 8.13
CA TYR A 63 -30.73 -19.57 8.23
C TYR A 63 -31.37 -20.04 9.54
N ASP A 64 -30.92 -19.50 10.69
CA ASP A 64 -31.48 -19.84 12.01
C ASP A 64 -32.98 -19.49 12.11
N MET A 65 -33.43 -18.47 11.37
CA MET A 65 -34.83 -18.08 11.26
C MET A 65 -35.65 -18.96 10.29
N GLY A 66 -35.02 -19.94 9.64
CA GLY A 66 -35.65 -20.83 8.67
C GLY A 66 -36.06 -20.15 7.37
N LYS A 67 -35.48 -18.99 7.03
CA LYS A 67 -35.77 -18.28 5.77
C LYS A 67 -35.06 -18.87 4.56
N ILE A 68 -34.04 -19.70 4.80
CA ILE A 68 -33.13 -20.23 3.78
C ILE A 68 -33.03 -21.74 3.98
N GLU A 69 -33.05 -22.50 2.89
CA GLU A 69 -32.86 -23.96 2.92
C GLU A 69 -31.38 -24.35 3.11
N ASP A 70 -31.14 -25.54 3.67
CA ASP A 70 -29.79 -26.05 3.99
C ASP A 70 -28.82 -26.00 2.80
N ALA A 71 -29.30 -26.37 1.61
CA ALA A 71 -28.48 -26.43 0.40
C ALA A 71 -28.00 -25.03 0.00
N ASP A 72 -28.89 -24.04 0.03
CA ASP A 72 -28.59 -22.65 -0.34
C ASP A 72 -27.72 -21.96 0.71
N TYR A 73 -27.96 -22.24 1.99
CA TYR A 73 -27.13 -21.75 3.08
C TYR A 73 -25.68 -22.23 2.95
N ALA A 74 -25.47 -23.53 2.75
CA ALA A 74 -24.13 -24.11 2.66
C ALA A 74 -23.32 -23.54 1.49
N VAL A 75 -23.97 -23.30 0.33
CA VAL A 75 -23.32 -22.70 -0.84
C VAL A 75 -22.94 -21.24 -0.56
N GLN A 76 -23.88 -20.44 -0.07
CA GLN A 76 -23.64 -19.01 0.19
C GLN A 76 -22.59 -18.79 1.28
N ARG A 77 -22.62 -19.60 2.33
CA ARG A 77 -21.68 -19.50 3.45
C ARG A 77 -20.25 -19.82 3.02
N ARG A 78 -20.04 -20.86 2.21
CA ARG A 78 -18.72 -21.18 1.65
C ARG A 78 -18.19 -20.05 0.77
N ALA A 79 -19.05 -19.46 -0.06
CA ALA A 79 -18.67 -18.35 -0.91
C ALA A 79 -18.23 -17.10 -0.11
N LEU A 80 -18.99 -16.74 0.93
CA LEU A 80 -18.66 -15.61 1.82
C LEU A 80 -17.39 -15.87 2.63
N LEU A 81 -17.21 -17.06 3.18
CA LEU A 81 -15.98 -17.44 3.89
C LEU A 81 -14.76 -17.39 2.96
N GLY A 82 -14.87 -17.92 1.75
CA GLY A 82 -13.79 -17.86 0.76
C GLY A 82 -13.39 -16.42 0.42
N ARG A 83 -14.36 -15.52 0.27
CA ARG A 83 -14.10 -14.08 0.10
C ARG A 83 -13.41 -13.49 1.32
N GLY A 84 -13.89 -13.76 2.53
CA GLY A 84 -13.29 -13.29 3.78
C GLY A 84 -11.82 -13.72 3.92
N VAL A 85 -11.51 -15.00 3.66
CA VAL A 85 -10.14 -15.52 3.66
C VAL A 85 -9.27 -14.81 2.63
N SER A 86 -9.78 -14.58 1.42
CA SER A 86 -9.01 -13.86 0.39
C SER A 86 -8.67 -12.42 0.79
N ILE A 87 -9.56 -11.74 1.52
CA ILE A 87 -9.32 -10.37 2.02
C ILE A 87 -8.28 -10.42 3.15
N LEU A 88 -8.40 -11.38 4.08
CA LEU A 88 -7.44 -11.57 5.17
C LEU A 88 -6.01 -11.81 4.66
N LEU A 89 -5.84 -12.65 3.63
CA LEU A 89 -4.54 -12.92 3.04
C LEU A 89 -3.90 -11.66 2.42
N ARG A 90 -4.70 -10.82 1.76
CA ARG A 90 -4.20 -9.56 1.19
C ARG A 90 -3.79 -8.56 2.27
N LEU A 91 -4.56 -8.52 3.35
CA LEU A 91 -4.30 -7.66 4.50
C LEU A 91 -3.03 -8.08 5.25
N ASP A 92 -2.81 -9.38 5.40
CA ASP A 92 -1.59 -9.95 5.98
C ASP A 92 -0.36 -9.65 5.11
N ALA A 93 -0.48 -9.79 3.79
CA ALA A 93 0.59 -9.43 2.86
C ALA A 93 0.95 -7.93 2.96
N ALA A 94 -0.04 -7.04 2.98
CA ALA A 94 0.18 -5.60 3.08
C ALA A 94 0.87 -5.22 4.41
N ARG A 95 0.43 -5.81 5.54
CA ARG A 95 1.04 -5.58 6.85
C ARG A 95 2.48 -6.12 6.94
N THR A 96 2.74 -7.28 6.33
CA THR A 96 4.09 -7.85 6.28
C THR A 96 5.05 -6.93 5.53
N GLN A 97 4.61 -6.32 4.42
CA GLN A 97 5.42 -5.35 3.69
C GLN A 97 5.77 -4.13 4.55
N ASP A 98 4.79 -3.54 5.26
CA ASP A 98 5.04 -2.38 6.11
C ASP A 98 6.05 -2.69 7.24
N HIS A 99 5.91 -3.84 7.91
CA HIS A 99 6.88 -4.28 8.92
C HIS A 99 8.29 -4.50 8.36
N GLN A 100 8.43 -5.03 7.14
CA GLN A 100 9.74 -5.16 6.48
C GLN A 100 10.36 -3.80 6.17
N LEU A 101 9.56 -2.82 5.76
CA LEU A 101 10.03 -1.45 5.54
C LEU A 101 10.51 -0.82 6.86
N GLU A 102 9.74 -0.96 7.94
CA GLU A 102 10.07 -0.40 9.24
C GLU A 102 11.40 -0.96 9.78
N HIS A 103 11.58 -2.28 9.72
CA HIS A 103 12.84 -2.91 10.13
C HIS A 103 14.03 -2.44 9.27
N LYS A 104 13.84 -2.29 7.96
CA LYS A 104 14.88 -1.77 7.06
C LYS A 104 15.25 -0.32 7.41
N ILE A 105 14.28 0.51 7.78
CA ILE A 105 14.52 1.89 8.24
C ILE A 105 15.32 1.87 9.54
N GLU A 106 14.97 1.02 10.50
CA GLU A 106 15.69 0.88 11.77
C GLU A 106 17.16 0.51 11.55
N LEU A 107 17.43 -0.52 10.73
CA LEU A 107 18.79 -0.93 10.39
C LEU A 107 19.59 0.20 9.70
N LEU A 108 18.96 0.97 8.81
CA LEU A 108 19.60 2.12 8.15
C LEU A 108 19.97 3.21 9.16
N VAL A 109 19.08 3.49 10.11
CA VAL A 109 19.32 4.47 11.19
C VAL A 109 20.48 4.02 12.09
N GLU A 110 20.53 2.73 12.44
CA GLU A 110 21.64 2.17 13.23
C GLU A 110 22.98 2.24 12.50
N MET A 111 23.02 1.91 11.22
CA MET A 111 24.24 2.04 10.41
C MET A 111 24.73 3.49 10.35
N TYR A 112 23.83 4.45 10.17
CA TYR A 112 24.19 5.86 10.15
C TYR A 112 24.71 6.33 11.53
N ARG A 113 24.13 5.81 12.61
CA ARG A 113 24.56 6.13 13.99
C ARG A 113 25.91 5.52 14.35
N GLN A 114 26.28 4.36 13.82
CA GLN A 114 27.57 3.71 14.09
C GLN A 114 28.71 4.21 13.18
N GLY A 115 28.38 4.84 12.05
CA GLY A 115 29.34 5.40 11.10
C GLY A 115 29.71 6.87 11.33
N ALA A 116 29.23 7.49 12.42
CA ALA A 116 29.54 8.85 12.86
C ALA A 116 30.32 8.82 14.19
#